data_AF-A0A0J6YCB6-F1
#
_entry.id   AF-A0A0J6YCB6-F1
#
_cell.length_a   1.000
_cell.length_b   1.000
_cell.length_c   1.000
_cell.angle_alpha   90.00
_cell.angle_beta   90.00
_cell.angle_gamma   90.00
#
_symmetry.space_group_name_H-M   'P 1'
#
loop_
_entity.id
_entity.type
_entity.pdbx_description
1 polymer ?
#
loop_
_entity_poly.entity_id
_entity_poly.type
_entity_poly.pdbx_seq_one_letter_code
_entity_poly.pdbx_strand_id
1 'polypeptide(L)'
;MGGSRLAQQRLRTLDESLLVDDEEADRPVLDFLRATPGRMALLAVVLVVALLGVGAATSKTVYDRQGQLETLRSRTEPLADAAQRIYSALSFANASAATGFLSGGVAPRDVRARYDAAVGQASAGLVTASNGVSPDDVHSLRMLTDVSNQLSVYTAIVATAQAGNRAGNPIGVAYLNESSALMQQGILPAAGQLYASQSDAVTTSERSIGPPHVMIAMGVLVLVLLVLSQVRLARRSHRRLNSGLLLASALMAVLVVWLTVAGLASAHAAGNALMQGGEPMNTVVKARILAQQARAEEILGLLKRGSDSMSDMRFEERTAQIGWLLDEHRVDRAAEPLDGWMQSHQAIRSKLADGDYGGAVAIAQDDAPQHSTVQFTQLDTALRDEITQLRERQRDGISRAYTALNLLPFGAAAITVLAALAVAAGIAPRLSEYH
;
A
#
# COMPACT_ATOMS: atom_id res chain seq x y z
N MET A 1 4.47 -89.68 -88.33
CA MET A 1 4.18 -90.52 -87.14
C MET A 1 4.77 -89.80 -85.94
N GLY A 2 4.10 -89.40 -84.87
CA GLY A 2 2.75 -89.57 -84.35
C GLY A 2 2.80 -89.06 -82.89
N GLY A 3 1.72 -88.40 -82.45
CA GLY A 3 1.44 -87.76 -81.15
C GLY A 3 2.23 -88.12 -79.88
N SER A 4 2.49 -87.13 -79.02
CA SER A 4 1.71 -86.83 -77.77
C SER A 4 2.51 -87.24 -76.51
N ARG A 5 2.53 -86.60 -75.33
CA ARG A 5 1.71 -85.60 -74.63
C ARG A 5 2.56 -84.85 -73.57
N LEU A 6 2.20 -83.58 -73.33
CA LEU A 6 2.02 -82.88 -72.04
C LEU A 6 3.06 -83.03 -70.91
N ALA A 7 3.67 -81.92 -70.51
CA ALA A 7 3.76 -81.49 -69.10
C ALA A 7 4.02 -79.98 -69.00
N GLN A 8 3.22 -79.34 -68.15
CA GLN A 8 3.13 -77.90 -67.89
C GLN A 8 4.41 -77.32 -67.26
N GLN A 9 4.83 -76.13 -67.68
CA GLN A 9 5.53 -75.22 -66.77
C GLN A 9 5.18 -73.76 -67.07
N ARG A 10 4.71 -73.10 -66.01
CA ARG A 10 4.06 -71.79 -65.94
C ARG A 10 4.89 -70.66 -66.58
N LEU A 11 4.29 -69.92 -67.51
CA LEU A 11 4.73 -68.57 -67.85
C LEU A 11 4.20 -67.62 -66.76
N ARG A 12 5.10 -67.15 -65.90
CA ARG A 12 4.87 -65.99 -65.02
C ARG A 12 4.72 -64.77 -65.92
N THR A 13 3.50 -64.24 -66.01
CA THR A 13 3.26 -62.86 -66.40
C THR A 13 4.00 -61.96 -65.41
N LEU A 14 4.95 -61.16 -65.89
CA LEU A 14 5.50 -60.05 -65.11
C LEU A 14 4.35 -59.08 -64.88
N ASP A 15 3.97 -58.94 -63.62
CA ASP A 15 2.89 -58.08 -63.16
C ASP A 15 3.39 -56.63 -63.19
N GLU A 16 2.94 -55.87 -64.18
CA GLU A 16 3.27 -54.45 -64.40
C GLU A 16 2.65 -53.53 -63.32
N SER A 17 1.87 -54.10 -62.38
CA SER A 17 1.21 -53.38 -61.27
C SER A 17 2.10 -53.12 -60.05
N LEU A 18 3.37 -53.54 -60.07
CA LEU A 18 4.33 -53.39 -58.96
C LEU A 18 5.33 -52.24 -59.12
N LEU A 19 5.23 -51.44 -60.18
CA LEU A 19 5.90 -50.14 -60.29
C LEU A 19 4.97 -49.05 -59.76
N VAL A 20 4.68 -49.11 -58.46
CA VAL A 20 4.30 -47.91 -57.73
C VAL A 20 5.61 -47.25 -57.38
N ASP A 21 5.99 -46.21 -58.13
CA ASP A 21 6.93 -45.22 -57.61
C ASP A 21 6.36 -44.81 -56.24
N ASP A 22 7.09 -45.11 -55.17
CA ASP A 22 6.81 -44.52 -53.87
C ASP A 22 6.85 -43.00 -54.10
N GLU A 23 5.67 -42.38 -54.20
CA GLU A 23 5.53 -40.94 -54.08
C GLU A 23 6.07 -40.61 -52.69
N GLU A 24 7.38 -40.32 -52.64
CA GLU A 24 8.03 -39.66 -51.52
C GLU A 24 7.15 -38.46 -51.21
N ALA A 25 6.38 -38.58 -50.12
CA ALA A 25 5.43 -37.56 -49.71
C ALA A 25 6.19 -36.25 -49.68
N ASP A 26 5.93 -35.41 -50.67
CA ASP A 26 6.61 -34.14 -50.88
C ASP A 26 6.31 -33.32 -49.62
N ARG A 27 7.26 -33.29 -48.69
CA ARG A 27 7.18 -32.50 -47.46
C ARG A 27 8.14 -31.33 -47.61
N PRO A 28 7.89 -30.41 -48.58
CA PRO A 28 8.81 -29.33 -48.92
C PRO A 28 9.12 -28.46 -47.71
N VAL A 29 8.20 -28.35 -46.75
CA VAL A 29 8.39 -27.63 -45.48
C VAL A 29 9.44 -28.30 -44.58
N LEU A 30 9.44 -29.64 -44.46
CA LEU A 30 10.37 -30.37 -43.60
C LEU A 30 11.78 -30.46 -44.21
N ASP A 31 11.88 -30.56 -45.53
CA ASP A 31 13.17 -30.58 -46.24
C ASP A 31 13.78 -29.18 -46.34
N PHE A 32 12.96 -28.14 -46.54
CA PHE A 32 13.40 -26.75 -46.40
C PHE A 32 13.92 -26.46 -44.99
N LEU A 33 13.24 -26.93 -43.94
CA LEU A 33 13.68 -26.79 -42.54
C LEU A 33 14.99 -27.52 -42.21
N ARG A 34 15.33 -28.59 -42.95
CA ARG A 34 16.60 -29.33 -42.80
C ARG A 34 17.75 -28.67 -43.57
N ALA A 35 17.44 -27.96 -44.67
CA ALA A 35 18.41 -27.21 -45.45
C ALA A 35 19.00 -26.02 -44.65
N THR A 36 20.26 -25.68 -44.94
CA THR A 36 21.00 -24.55 -44.34
C THR A 36 20.23 -23.22 -44.32
N PRO A 37 19.50 -22.82 -45.39
CA PRO A 37 18.66 -21.61 -45.38
C PRO A 37 17.41 -21.73 -44.49
N GLY A 38 16.70 -22.86 -44.47
CA GLY A 38 15.50 -23.00 -43.63
C GLY A 38 15.80 -23.11 -42.14
N ARG A 39 16.98 -23.62 -41.74
CA ARG A 39 17.45 -23.52 -40.35
C ARG A 39 17.67 -22.08 -39.90
N MET A 40 18.10 -21.18 -40.79
CA MET A 40 18.31 -19.75 -40.49
C MET A 40 16.97 -19.00 -40.41
N ALA A 41 16.01 -19.34 -41.28
CA ALA A 41 14.64 -18.83 -41.22
C ALA A 41 13.93 -19.27 -39.92
N LEU A 42 14.04 -20.54 -39.54
CA LEU A 42 13.48 -21.05 -38.29
C LEU A 42 14.07 -20.31 -37.07
N LEU A 43 15.38 -20.09 -37.05
CA LEU A 43 16.06 -19.35 -35.97
C LEU A 43 15.58 -17.90 -35.89
N ALA A 44 15.36 -17.24 -37.04
CA ALA A 44 14.78 -15.90 -37.12
C ALA A 44 13.39 -15.84 -36.50
N VAL A 45 12.51 -16.78 -36.88
CA VAL A 45 11.14 -16.86 -36.37
C VAL A 45 11.14 -17.10 -34.87
N VAL A 46 11.96 -18.04 -34.37
CA VAL A 46 12.09 -18.32 -32.93
C VAL A 46 12.55 -17.08 -32.15
N LEU A 47 13.53 -16.34 -32.67
CA LEU A 47 14.02 -15.11 -32.02
C LEU A 47 12.96 -14.00 -32.03
N VAL A 48 12.24 -13.81 -33.13
CA VAL A 48 11.15 -12.82 -33.23
C VAL A 48 10.03 -13.16 -32.24
N VAL A 49 9.60 -14.43 -32.19
CA VAL A 49 8.59 -14.89 -31.23
C VAL A 49 9.06 -14.70 -29.79
N ALA A 50 10.32 -15.00 -29.48
CA ALA A 50 10.88 -14.80 -28.14
C ALA A 50 10.92 -13.31 -27.75
N LEU A 51 11.32 -12.42 -28.67
CA LEU A 51 11.35 -10.96 -28.45
C LEU A 51 9.95 -10.41 -28.16
N LEU A 52 8.98 -10.75 -29.00
CA LEU A 52 7.59 -10.32 -28.83
C LEU A 52 6.97 -10.93 -27.56
N GLY A 53 7.29 -12.18 -27.24
CA GLY A 53 6.86 -12.83 -26.00
C GLY A 53 7.36 -12.13 -24.74
N VAL A 54 8.63 -11.71 -24.72
CA VAL A 54 9.17 -10.89 -23.61
C VAL A 54 8.47 -9.54 -23.51
N GLY A 55 8.22 -8.88 -24.64
CA GLY A 55 7.48 -7.61 -24.69
C GLY A 55 6.07 -7.74 -24.12
N ALA A 56 5.31 -8.72 -24.59
CA ALA A 56 3.94 -8.99 -24.15
C ALA A 56 3.88 -9.39 -22.66
N ALA A 57 4.77 -10.27 -22.20
CA ALA A 57 4.87 -10.65 -20.80
C ALA A 57 5.19 -9.43 -19.93
N THR A 58 6.21 -8.65 -20.30
CA THR A 58 6.62 -7.42 -19.59
C THR A 58 5.45 -6.44 -19.48
N SER A 59 4.79 -6.12 -20.59
CA SER A 59 3.66 -5.18 -20.61
C SER A 59 2.50 -5.67 -19.75
N LYS A 60 2.16 -6.97 -19.80
CA LYS A 60 1.10 -7.54 -18.96
C LYS A 60 1.42 -7.39 -17.47
N THR A 61 2.61 -7.80 -17.04
CA THR A 61 3.01 -7.70 -15.62
C THR A 61 3.03 -6.26 -15.12
N VAL A 62 3.49 -5.31 -15.94
CA VAL A 62 3.50 -3.89 -15.54
C VAL A 62 2.08 -3.32 -15.51
N TYR A 63 1.19 -3.72 -16.44
CA TYR A 63 -0.21 -3.32 -16.44
C TYR A 63 -0.97 -3.87 -15.22
N ASP A 64 -0.80 -5.15 -14.89
CA ASP A 64 -1.40 -5.78 -13.71
C ASP A 64 -0.93 -5.07 -12.42
N ARG A 65 0.35 -4.66 -12.36
CA ARG A 65 0.91 -3.86 -11.26
C ARG A 65 0.32 -2.46 -11.17
N GLN A 66 0.12 -1.78 -12.29
CA GLN A 66 -0.52 -0.46 -12.30
C GLN A 66 -1.96 -0.56 -11.78
N GLY A 67 -2.70 -1.62 -12.14
CA GLY A 67 -4.04 -1.87 -11.61
C GLY A 67 -4.06 -2.12 -10.09
N GLN A 68 -3.08 -2.85 -9.56
CA GLN A 68 -2.94 -3.06 -8.11
C GLN A 68 -2.58 -1.76 -7.37
N LEU A 69 -1.63 -0.99 -7.89
CA LEU A 69 -1.25 0.31 -7.33
C LEU A 69 -2.40 1.32 -7.38
N GLU A 70 -3.18 1.33 -8.45
CA GLU A 70 -4.38 2.17 -8.57
C GLU A 70 -5.48 1.73 -7.61
N THR A 71 -5.63 0.42 -7.37
CA THR A 71 -6.57 -0.10 -6.37
C THR A 71 -6.15 0.30 -4.94
N LEU A 72 -4.86 0.21 -4.62
CA LEU A 72 -4.30 0.67 -3.34
C LEU A 72 -4.52 2.19 -3.16
N ARG A 73 -4.28 2.98 -4.22
CA ARG A 73 -4.48 4.43 -4.26
C ARG A 73 -5.95 4.85 -4.16
N SER A 74 -6.87 4.11 -4.79
CA SER A 74 -8.28 4.50 -4.92
C SER A 74 -9.21 3.88 -3.88
N ARG A 75 -8.85 2.73 -3.28
CA ARG A 75 -9.74 2.00 -2.34
C ARG A 75 -9.13 1.78 -0.96
N THR A 76 -7.86 1.42 -0.86
CA THR A 76 -7.29 0.95 0.41
C THR A 76 -6.67 2.07 1.26
N GLU A 77 -5.97 3.03 0.64
CA GLU A 77 -5.44 4.23 1.34
C GLU A 77 -6.56 5.11 1.94
N PRO A 78 -7.68 5.42 1.22
CA PRO A 78 -8.73 6.27 1.76
C PRO A 78 -9.46 5.66 2.96
N LEU A 79 -9.55 4.32 3.02
CA LEU A 79 -10.25 3.62 4.08
C LEU A 79 -9.46 3.59 5.39
N ALA A 80 -8.15 3.33 5.31
CA ALA A 80 -7.25 3.44 6.47
C ALA A 80 -7.16 4.89 6.96
N ASP A 81 -7.15 5.87 6.05
CA ASP A 81 -7.22 7.30 6.40
C ASP A 81 -8.54 7.64 7.09
N ALA A 82 -9.67 7.16 6.57
CA ALA A 82 -10.98 7.39 7.17
C ALA A 82 -11.07 6.79 8.57
N ALA A 83 -10.62 5.55 8.79
CA ALA A 83 -10.59 4.92 10.11
C ALA A 83 -9.73 5.69 11.11
N GLN A 84 -8.53 6.13 10.70
CA GLN A 84 -7.65 6.96 11.53
C GLN A 84 -8.31 8.30 11.89
N ARG A 85 -8.94 8.97 10.93
CA ARG A 85 -9.65 10.24 11.13
C ARG A 85 -10.82 10.05 12.07
N ILE A 86 -11.63 9.00 11.90
CA ILE A 86 -12.74 8.67 12.79
C ILE A 86 -12.21 8.53 14.22
N TYR A 87 -11.23 7.66 14.44
CA TYR A 87 -10.68 7.43 15.78
C TYR A 87 -10.14 8.73 16.41
N SER A 88 -9.28 9.45 15.68
CA SER A 88 -8.65 10.67 16.18
C SER A 88 -9.69 11.76 16.49
N ALA A 89 -10.69 11.90 15.62
CA ALA A 89 -11.75 12.88 15.81
C ALA A 89 -12.65 12.51 17.00
N LEU A 90 -12.97 11.23 17.18
CA LEU A 90 -13.73 10.73 18.33
C LEU A 90 -13.00 10.95 19.67
N SER A 91 -11.70 10.65 19.72
CA SER A 91 -10.91 10.86 20.94
C SER A 91 -10.74 12.35 21.24
N PHE A 92 -10.51 13.18 20.21
CA PHE A 92 -10.48 14.64 20.36
C PHE A 92 -11.83 15.23 20.77
N ALA A 93 -12.95 14.69 20.27
CA ALA A 93 -14.28 15.06 20.72
C ALA A 93 -14.44 14.79 22.23
N ASN A 94 -14.00 13.62 22.69
CA ASN A 94 -14.07 13.25 24.11
C ASN A 94 -13.25 14.19 25.01
N ALA A 95 -12.00 14.47 24.63
CA ALA A 95 -11.16 15.42 25.35
C ALA A 95 -11.76 16.84 25.36
N SER A 96 -12.34 17.28 24.22
CA SER A 96 -12.99 18.59 24.11
C SER A 96 -14.26 18.69 24.95
N ALA A 97 -15.07 17.62 24.99
CA ALA A 97 -16.27 17.54 25.82
C ALA A 97 -15.93 17.63 27.31
N ALA A 98 -14.89 16.91 27.75
CA ALA A 98 -14.40 16.98 29.11
C ALA A 98 -13.87 18.39 29.45
N THR A 99 -13.07 18.98 28.56
CA THR A 99 -12.51 20.34 28.74
C THR A 99 -13.63 21.38 28.86
N GLY A 100 -14.65 21.30 28.01
CA GLY A 100 -15.80 22.21 28.07
C GLY A 100 -16.61 22.01 29.34
N PHE A 101 -16.60 20.82 29.94
CA PHE A 101 -17.26 20.58 31.21
C PHE A 101 -16.55 21.28 32.37
N LEU A 102 -15.20 21.28 32.36
CA LEU A 102 -14.37 21.86 33.41
C LEU A 102 -14.65 23.35 33.67
N SER A 103 -14.98 24.11 32.63
CA SER A 103 -15.25 25.55 32.74
C SER A 103 -16.45 25.95 33.61
N GLY A 104 -17.26 25.01 34.11
CA GLY A 104 -18.38 25.29 35.01
C GLY A 104 -19.49 26.10 34.34
N GLY A 105 -20.41 25.42 33.66
CA GLY A 105 -21.55 26.05 32.98
C GLY A 105 -21.43 26.02 31.46
N VAL A 106 -21.48 27.20 30.83
CA VAL A 106 -21.44 27.34 29.36
C VAL A 106 -20.00 27.31 28.88
N ALA A 107 -19.61 26.23 28.19
CA ALA A 107 -18.25 26.08 27.65
C ALA A 107 -17.80 27.30 26.81
N PRO A 108 -16.50 27.61 26.76
CA PRO A 108 -15.97 28.60 25.82
C PRO A 108 -16.33 28.30 24.35
N ARG A 109 -16.44 29.35 23.52
CA ARG A 109 -16.89 29.21 22.11
C ARG A 109 -15.93 28.36 21.28
N ASP A 110 -14.64 28.52 21.51
CA ASP A 110 -13.56 27.78 20.87
C ASP A 110 -13.61 26.28 21.23
N VAL A 111 -13.81 25.94 22.51
CA VAL A 111 -13.92 24.54 22.96
C VAL A 111 -15.14 23.85 22.36
N ARG A 112 -16.29 24.54 22.30
CA ARG A 112 -17.48 24.02 21.60
C ARG A 112 -17.23 23.81 20.11
N ALA A 113 -16.67 24.81 19.43
CA ALA A 113 -16.38 24.71 18.00
C ALA A 113 -15.44 23.53 17.69
N ARG A 114 -14.46 23.28 18.56
CA ARG A 114 -13.56 22.11 18.47
C ARG A 114 -14.31 20.79 18.64
N TYR A 115 -15.19 20.67 19.63
CA TYR A 115 -16.04 19.49 19.82
C TYR A 115 -16.94 19.22 18.61
N ASP A 116 -17.67 20.25 18.15
CA ASP A 116 -18.60 20.13 17.01
C ASP A 116 -17.85 19.76 15.72
N ALA A 117 -16.68 20.37 15.49
CA ALA A 117 -15.82 20.03 14.36
C ALA A 117 -15.33 18.59 14.43
N ALA A 118 -15.00 18.09 15.63
CA ALA A 118 -14.55 16.72 15.83
C ALA A 118 -15.67 15.69 15.56
N VAL A 119 -16.87 15.94 16.08
CA VAL A 119 -18.05 15.10 15.80
C VAL A 119 -18.38 15.11 14.30
N GLY A 120 -18.29 16.28 13.67
CA GLY A 120 -18.46 16.43 12.22
C GLY A 120 -17.41 15.65 11.41
N GLN A 121 -16.14 15.73 11.81
CA GLN A 121 -15.05 14.98 11.18
C GLN A 121 -15.20 13.47 11.35
N ALA A 122 -15.62 13.00 12.53
CA ALA A 122 -15.90 11.59 12.78
C ALA A 122 -17.05 11.09 11.89
N SER A 123 -18.14 11.86 11.82
CA SER A 123 -19.31 11.55 10.98
C SER A 123 -18.96 11.51 9.49
N ALA A 124 -18.20 12.51 9.01
CA ALA A 124 -17.72 12.54 7.62
C ALA A 124 -16.81 11.35 7.33
N GLY A 125 -15.89 11.03 8.25
CA GLY A 125 -15.03 9.86 8.15
C GLY A 125 -15.81 8.55 8.05
N LEU A 126 -16.88 8.39 8.84
CA LEU A 126 -17.77 7.21 8.77
C LEU A 126 -18.45 7.06 7.41
N VAL A 127 -18.91 8.17 6.80
CA VAL A 127 -19.49 8.16 5.45
C VAL A 127 -18.42 7.79 4.41
N THR A 128 -17.23 8.40 4.47
CA THR A 128 -16.13 8.06 3.56
C THR A 128 -15.72 6.61 3.69
N ALA A 129 -15.60 6.09 4.92
CA ALA A 129 -15.30 4.70 5.17
C ALA A 129 -16.40 3.78 4.61
N SER A 130 -17.67 4.12 4.81
CA SER A 130 -18.80 3.32 4.32
C SER A 130 -18.81 3.20 2.79
N ASN A 131 -18.44 4.27 2.08
CA ASN A 131 -18.34 4.27 0.63
C ASN A 131 -17.12 3.49 0.11
N GLY A 132 -16.08 3.31 0.94
CA GLY A 132 -14.86 2.58 0.58
C GLY A 132 -14.92 1.06 0.84
N VAL A 133 -15.87 0.60 1.66
CA VAL A 133 -16.07 -0.83 1.96
C VAL A 133 -16.82 -1.52 0.82
N SER A 134 -16.38 -2.72 0.44
CA SER A 134 -17.10 -3.52 -0.56
C SER A 134 -18.50 -3.89 -0.04
N PRO A 135 -19.56 -3.87 -0.87
CA PRO A 135 -20.90 -4.30 -0.46
C PRO A 135 -20.96 -5.72 0.12
N ASP A 136 -20.02 -6.58 -0.28
CA ASP A 136 -19.92 -7.97 0.18
C ASP A 136 -19.25 -8.11 1.56
N ASP A 137 -18.59 -7.05 2.07
CA ASP A 137 -17.97 -7.04 3.39
C ASP A 137 -18.97 -6.62 4.47
N VAL A 138 -19.89 -7.55 4.76
CA VAL A 138 -20.95 -7.39 5.76
C VAL A 138 -20.40 -7.21 7.18
N HIS A 139 -19.15 -7.61 7.44
CA HIS A 139 -18.54 -7.45 8.76
C HIS A 139 -18.10 -6.01 9.01
N SER A 140 -17.33 -5.42 8.08
CA SER A 140 -16.91 -4.02 8.18
C SER A 140 -18.09 -3.06 8.16
N LEU A 141 -19.10 -3.30 7.31
CA LEU A 141 -20.32 -2.49 7.28
C LEU A 141 -21.10 -2.51 8.61
N ARG A 142 -21.14 -3.67 9.29
CA ARG A 142 -21.74 -3.78 10.63
C ARG A 142 -20.95 -3.00 11.67
N MET A 143 -19.62 -3.06 11.65
CA MET A 143 -18.77 -2.28 12.56
C MET A 143 -18.96 -0.77 12.37
N LEU A 144 -18.98 -0.28 11.12
CA LEU A 144 -19.23 1.14 10.85
C LEU A 144 -20.62 1.58 11.33
N THR A 145 -21.63 0.73 11.13
CA THR A 145 -23.00 1.00 11.59
C THR A 145 -23.06 1.06 13.12
N ASP A 146 -22.37 0.14 13.82
CA ASP A 146 -22.28 0.13 15.27
C ASP A 146 -21.59 1.40 15.80
N VAL A 147 -20.44 1.78 15.23
CA VAL A 147 -19.73 3.02 15.59
C VAL A 147 -20.62 4.26 15.36
N SER A 148 -21.37 4.30 14.25
CA SER A 148 -22.31 5.40 13.96
C SER A 148 -23.46 5.49 14.97
N ASN A 149 -24.04 4.34 15.34
CA ASN A 149 -25.10 4.27 16.36
C ASN A 149 -24.57 4.71 17.73
N GLN A 150 -23.41 4.20 18.14
CA GLN A 150 -22.79 4.56 19.41
C GLN A 150 -22.36 6.03 19.45
N LEU A 151 -21.88 6.60 18.34
CA LEU A 151 -21.59 8.04 18.24
C LEU A 151 -22.85 8.89 18.46
N SER A 152 -23.98 8.45 17.91
CA SER A 152 -25.27 9.13 18.13
C SER A 152 -25.68 9.07 19.62
N VAL A 153 -25.53 7.91 20.28
CA VAL A 153 -25.78 7.78 21.73
C VAL A 153 -24.81 8.66 22.54
N TYR A 154 -23.52 8.63 22.20
CA TYR A 154 -22.50 9.45 22.85
C TYR A 154 -22.84 10.94 22.81
N THR A 155 -23.15 11.48 21.62
CA THR A 155 -23.50 12.91 21.48
C THR A 155 -24.74 13.29 22.30
N ALA A 156 -25.72 12.40 22.41
CA ALA A 156 -26.91 12.61 23.25
C ALA A 156 -26.58 12.65 24.75
N ILE A 157 -25.72 11.75 25.23
CA ILE A 157 -25.27 11.74 26.63
C ILE A 157 -24.43 12.99 26.93
N VAL A 158 -23.51 13.38 26.05
CA VAL A 158 -22.73 14.62 26.20
C VAL A 158 -23.62 15.85 26.24
N ALA A 159 -24.64 15.93 25.38
CA ALA A 159 -25.60 17.03 25.40
C ALA A 159 -26.35 17.12 26.74
N THR A 160 -26.73 15.95 27.30
CA THR A 160 -27.36 15.85 28.62
C THR A 160 -26.41 16.30 29.74
N ALA A 161 -25.15 15.85 29.69
CA ALA A 161 -24.10 16.27 30.63
C ALA A 161 -23.90 17.79 30.59
N GLN A 162 -23.77 18.38 29.40
CA GLN A 162 -23.60 19.82 29.21
C GLN A 162 -24.82 20.62 29.67
N ALA A 163 -26.04 20.13 29.43
CA ALA A 163 -27.26 20.75 29.95
C ALA A 163 -27.27 20.75 31.49
N GLY A 164 -26.89 19.62 32.10
CA GLY A 164 -26.68 19.52 33.55
C GLY A 164 -25.63 20.50 34.06
N ASN A 165 -24.50 20.63 33.38
CA ASN A 165 -23.44 21.57 33.73
C ASN A 165 -23.93 23.03 33.68
N ARG A 166 -24.67 23.41 32.63
CA ARG A 166 -25.29 24.74 32.50
C ARG A 166 -26.29 25.04 33.62
N ALA A 167 -26.98 24.02 34.13
CA ALA A 167 -27.91 24.14 35.25
C ALA A 167 -27.24 24.06 36.63
N GLY A 168 -25.91 23.88 36.69
CA GLY A 168 -25.17 23.68 37.95
C GLY A 168 -25.47 22.35 38.64
N ASN A 169 -26.03 21.37 37.93
CA ASN A 169 -26.42 20.08 38.50
C ASN A 169 -25.22 19.11 38.52
N PRO A 170 -24.81 18.58 39.69
CA PRO A 170 -23.69 17.66 39.80
C PRO A 170 -23.88 16.35 39.01
N ILE A 171 -25.12 15.98 38.66
CA ILE A 171 -25.38 14.78 37.83
C ILE A 171 -24.74 14.88 36.44
N GLY A 172 -24.42 16.08 35.96
CA GLY A 172 -23.72 16.26 34.68
C GLY A 172 -22.37 15.53 34.63
N VAL A 173 -21.67 15.42 35.77
CA VAL A 173 -20.40 14.70 35.87
C VAL A 173 -20.62 13.19 35.68
N ALA A 174 -21.74 12.63 36.16
CA ALA A 174 -22.07 11.22 35.97
C ALA A 174 -22.34 10.92 34.48
N TYR A 175 -23.13 11.76 33.80
CA TYR A 175 -23.34 11.60 32.35
C TYR A 175 -22.06 11.81 31.54
N LEU A 176 -21.18 12.73 31.92
CA LEU A 176 -19.89 12.89 31.25
C LEU A 176 -19.03 11.63 31.42
N ASN A 177 -18.94 11.08 32.63
CA ASN A 177 -18.23 9.82 32.87
C ASN A 177 -18.80 8.67 32.03
N GLU A 178 -20.12 8.54 31.97
CA GLU A 178 -20.80 7.55 31.14
C GLU A 178 -20.45 7.73 29.66
N SER A 179 -20.50 8.95 29.14
CA SER A 179 -20.12 9.23 27.75
C SER A 179 -18.66 8.90 27.46
N SER A 180 -17.75 9.20 28.39
CA SER A 180 -16.32 8.87 28.24
C SER A 180 -16.08 7.38 28.33
N ALA A 181 -16.81 6.66 29.20
CA ALA A 181 -16.77 5.20 29.27
C ALA A 181 -17.26 4.57 27.97
N LEU A 182 -18.38 5.03 27.42
CA LEU A 182 -18.89 4.60 26.11
C LEU A 182 -17.85 4.84 25.01
N MET A 183 -17.22 6.02 24.98
CA MET A 183 -16.19 6.33 24.01
C MET A 183 -14.97 5.41 24.14
N GLN A 184 -14.43 5.26 25.35
CA GLN A 184 -13.19 4.52 25.58
C GLN A 184 -13.34 3.00 25.53
N GLN A 185 -14.49 2.46 25.92
CA GLN A 185 -14.73 1.02 26.06
C GLN A 185 -15.53 0.44 24.89
N GLY A 186 -16.30 1.28 24.17
CA GLY A 186 -17.09 0.86 23.00
C GLY A 186 -16.53 1.44 21.70
N ILE A 187 -16.67 2.76 21.53
CA ILE A 187 -16.49 3.40 20.21
C ILE A 187 -15.04 3.34 19.73
N LEU A 188 -14.07 3.73 20.58
CA LEU A 188 -12.65 3.74 20.20
C LEU A 188 -12.12 2.32 19.94
N PRO A 189 -12.37 1.29 20.77
CA PRO A 189 -11.98 -0.08 20.45
C PRO A 189 -12.58 -0.58 19.14
N ALA A 190 -13.87 -0.30 18.87
CA ALA A 190 -14.51 -0.68 17.61
C ALA A 190 -13.85 0.02 16.40
N ALA A 191 -13.57 1.33 16.51
CA ALA A 191 -12.83 2.06 15.48
C ALA A 191 -11.38 1.57 15.32
N GLY A 192 -10.74 1.14 16.41
CA GLY A 192 -9.41 0.56 16.41
C GLY A 192 -9.34 -0.82 15.75
N GLN A 193 -10.35 -1.68 15.96
CA GLN A 193 -10.47 -2.97 15.28
C GLN A 193 -10.68 -2.79 13.77
N LEU A 194 -11.51 -1.83 13.37
CA LEU A 194 -11.70 -1.46 11.98
C LEU A 194 -10.38 -0.97 11.34
N TYR A 195 -9.57 -0.22 12.07
CA TYR A 195 -8.24 0.19 11.62
C TYR A 195 -7.29 -1.01 11.49
N ALA A 196 -7.25 -1.90 12.48
CA ALA A 196 -6.36 -3.07 12.49
C ALA A 196 -6.69 -4.06 11.36
N SER A 197 -7.97 -4.40 11.15
CA SER A 197 -8.39 -5.33 10.10
C SER A 197 -8.00 -4.83 8.70
N GLN A 198 -8.05 -3.51 8.48
CA GLN A 198 -7.69 -2.91 7.20
C GLN A 198 -6.19 -2.66 7.05
N SER A 199 -5.49 -2.36 8.13
CA SER A 199 -4.03 -2.28 8.14
C SER A 199 -3.37 -3.63 7.81
N ASP A 200 -3.92 -4.74 8.32
CA ASP A 200 -3.44 -6.08 8.00
C ASP A 200 -3.71 -6.47 6.54
N ALA A 201 -4.83 -6.01 5.97
CA ALA A 201 -5.12 -6.19 4.53
C ALA A 201 -4.15 -5.40 3.63
N VAL A 202 -3.72 -4.21 4.05
CA VAL A 202 -2.70 -3.40 3.38
C VAL A 202 -1.32 -4.08 3.47
N THR A 203 -0.88 -4.47 4.66
CA THR A 203 0.46 -5.06 4.85
C THR A 203 0.61 -6.44 4.18
N THR A 204 -0.46 -7.23 4.11
CA THR A 204 -0.48 -8.52 3.42
C THR A 204 -0.44 -8.35 1.90
N SER A 205 -1.14 -7.36 1.35
CA SER A 205 -1.06 -7.03 -0.09
C SER A 205 0.30 -6.45 -0.47
N GLU A 206 0.90 -5.62 0.39
CA GLU A 206 2.19 -4.98 0.12
C GLU A 206 3.40 -5.91 0.25
N ARG A 207 3.35 -6.96 1.09
CA ARG A 207 4.42 -7.98 1.14
C ARG A 207 4.57 -8.81 -0.13
N SER A 208 3.58 -8.79 -1.03
CA SER A 208 3.70 -9.41 -2.36
C SER A 208 4.51 -8.57 -3.36
N ILE A 209 4.89 -7.34 -2.99
CA ILE A 209 5.62 -6.39 -3.83
C ILE A 209 7.14 -6.69 -3.76
N GLY A 210 7.54 -7.86 -4.23
CA GLY A 210 8.95 -8.19 -4.49
C GLY A 210 9.44 -7.63 -5.84
N PRO A 211 10.75 -7.40 -6.03
CA PRO A 211 11.31 -7.03 -7.33
C PRO A 211 10.89 -8.04 -8.43
N PRO A 212 10.69 -7.63 -9.69
CA PRO A 212 10.29 -8.55 -10.76
C PRO A 212 11.47 -9.42 -11.22
N HIS A 213 11.97 -10.28 -10.34
CA HIS A 213 13.12 -11.16 -10.60
C HIS A 213 12.90 -12.02 -11.84
N VAL A 214 11.67 -12.51 -12.02
CA VAL A 214 11.24 -13.32 -13.16
C VAL A 214 11.36 -12.55 -14.49
N MET A 215 11.07 -11.24 -14.47
CA MET A 215 11.07 -10.41 -15.68
C MET A 215 12.50 -10.06 -16.13
N ILE A 216 13.36 -9.71 -15.17
CA ILE A 216 14.79 -9.49 -15.43
C ILE A 216 15.43 -10.79 -15.94
N ALA A 217 15.10 -11.94 -15.33
CA ALA A 217 15.61 -13.24 -15.77
C ALA A 217 15.20 -13.58 -17.21
N MET A 218 13.95 -13.33 -17.60
CA MET A 218 13.48 -13.55 -18.98
C MET A 218 14.16 -12.62 -20.00
N GLY A 219 14.34 -11.34 -19.66
CA GLY A 219 15.06 -10.40 -20.53
C GLY A 219 16.53 -10.78 -20.73
N VAL A 220 17.21 -11.19 -19.65
CA VAL A 220 18.59 -11.70 -19.70
C VAL A 220 18.67 -12.99 -20.52
N LEU A 221 17.72 -13.90 -20.38
CA LEU A 221 17.68 -15.15 -21.15
C LEU A 221 17.63 -14.88 -22.67
N VAL A 222 16.76 -13.96 -23.11
CA VAL A 222 16.66 -13.61 -24.55
C VAL A 222 17.91 -12.89 -25.04
N LEU A 223 18.54 -12.05 -24.22
CA LEU A 223 19.83 -11.44 -24.54
C LEU A 223 20.92 -12.51 -24.78
N VAL A 224 20.99 -13.50 -23.89
CA VAL A 224 21.94 -14.62 -24.01
C VAL A 224 21.69 -15.43 -25.29
N LEU A 225 20.43 -15.70 -25.64
CA LEU A 225 20.07 -16.39 -26.89
C LEU A 225 20.49 -15.60 -28.14
N LEU A 226 20.35 -14.27 -28.13
CA LEU A 226 20.81 -13.41 -29.23
C LEU A 226 22.34 -13.44 -29.39
N VAL A 227 23.08 -13.32 -28.29
CA VAL A 227 24.56 -13.38 -28.30
C VAL A 227 25.05 -14.75 -28.76
N LEU A 228 24.46 -15.84 -28.26
CA LEU A 228 24.80 -17.20 -28.69
C LEU A 228 24.54 -17.39 -30.19
N SER A 229 23.43 -16.85 -30.70
CA SER A 229 23.08 -16.90 -32.12
C SER A 229 24.11 -16.15 -32.97
N GLN A 230 24.53 -14.96 -32.53
CA GLN A 230 25.61 -14.20 -33.18
C GLN A 230 26.94 -14.95 -33.20
N VAL A 231 27.38 -15.50 -32.06
CA VAL A 231 28.64 -16.23 -31.95
C VAL A 231 28.63 -17.47 -32.84
N ARG A 232 27.50 -18.19 -32.91
CA ARG A 232 27.36 -19.38 -33.75
C ARG A 232 27.41 -19.02 -35.24
N LEU A 233 26.74 -17.95 -35.65
CA LEU A 233 26.83 -17.43 -37.02
C LEU A 233 28.25 -16.97 -37.37
N ALA A 234 28.92 -16.24 -36.47
CA ALA A 234 30.27 -15.73 -36.70
C ALA A 234 31.31 -16.87 -36.82
N ARG A 235 31.25 -17.87 -35.93
CA ARG A 235 32.14 -19.05 -35.97
C ARG A 235 31.93 -19.89 -37.23
N ARG A 236 30.69 -20.01 -37.72
CA ARG A 236 30.38 -20.88 -38.88
C ARG A 236 30.61 -20.19 -40.23
N SER A 237 30.59 -18.86 -40.28
CA SER A 237 30.67 -18.10 -41.54
C SER A 237 31.97 -17.30 -41.75
N HIS A 238 32.88 -17.25 -40.77
CA HIS A 238 34.17 -16.50 -40.85
C HIS A 238 34.03 -15.02 -41.29
N ARG A 239 32.82 -14.44 -41.29
CA ARG A 239 32.51 -13.07 -41.73
C ARG A 239 32.06 -12.19 -40.56
N ARG A 240 32.23 -10.87 -40.75
CA ARG A 240 31.91 -9.80 -39.79
C ARG A 240 30.45 -9.88 -39.31
N LEU A 241 30.25 -9.47 -38.06
CA LEU A 241 28.98 -9.49 -37.32
C LEU A 241 27.80 -8.94 -38.13
N ASN A 242 26.63 -9.57 -38.01
CA ASN A 242 25.39 -9.11 -38.66
C ASN A 242 24.90 -7.83 -37.94
N SER A 243 24.81 -6.72 -38.67
CA SER A 243 24.39 -5.42 -38.15
C SER A 243 22.97 -5.43 -37.57
N GLY A 244 22.03 -6.20 -38.15
CA GLY A 244 20.67 -6.31 -37.64
C GLY A 244 20.58 -7.05 -36.30
N LEU A 245 21.32 -8.15 -36.16
CA LEU A 245 21.43 -8.87 -34.88
C LEU A 245 22.16 -8.03 -33.82
N LEU A 246 23.15 -7.22 -34.21
CA LEU A 246 23.84 -6.31 -33.29
C LEU A 246 22.90 -5.23 -32.76
N LEU A 247 22.13 -4.61 -33.64
CA LEU A 247 21.12 -3.62 -33.25
C LEU A 247 20.06 -4.23 -32.32
N ALA A 248 19.55 -5.42 -32.65
CA ALA A 248 18.61 -6.13 -31.78
C ALA A 248 19.20 -6.45 -30.40
N SER A 249 20.47 -6.84 -30.33
CA SER A 249 21.16 -7.12 -29.06
C SER A 249 21.37 -5.85 -28.24
N ALA A 250 21.73 -4.74 -28.87
CA ALA A 250 21.88 -3.45 -28.22
C ALA A 250 20.54 -2.93 -27.66
N LEU A 251 19.47 -3.04 -28.46
CA LEU A 251 18.10 -2.70 -28.04
C LEU A 251 17.65 -3.53 -26.83
N MET A 252 17.89 -4.85 -26.86
CA MET A 252 17.57 -5.72 -25.72
C MET A 252 18.43 -5.43 -24.49
N ALA A 253 19.71 -5.08 -24.66
CA ALA A 253 20.56 -4.67 -23.55
C ALA A 253 20.04 -3.39 -22.89
N VAL A 254 19.63 -2.39 -23.69
CA VAL A 254 18.98 -1.17 -23.19
C VAL A 254 17.71 -1.49 -22.44
N LEU A 255 16.86 -2.39 -22.97
CA LEU A 255 15.63 -2.81 -22.29
C LEU A 255 15.92 -3.48 -20.95
N VAL A 256 16.88 -4.41 -20.89
CA VAL A 256 17.25 -5.09 -19.64
C VAL A 256 17.78 -4.08 -18.62
N VAL A 257 18.68 -3.17 -19.01
CA VAL A 257 19.19 -2.12 -18.12
C VAL A 257 18.04 -1.24 -17.63
N TRP A 258 17.14 -0.81 -18.50
CA TRP A 258 16.00 0.02 -18.13
C TRP A 258 15.05 -0.71 -17.17
N LEU A 259 14.67 -1.96 -17.45
CA LEU A 259 13.83 -2.78 -16.56
C LEU A 259 14.48 -2.95 -15.18
N THR A 260 15.80 -3.11 -15.14
CA THR A 260 16.57 -3.28 -13.91
C THR A 260 16.59 -1.97 -13.11
N VAL A 261 16.95 -0.85 -13.75
CA VAL A 261 17.00 0.47 -13.11
C VAL A 261 15.62 0.92 -12.64
N ALA A 262 14.59 0.79 -13.47
CA ALA A 262 13.22 1.16 -13.10
C ALA A 262 12.65 0.24 -12.03
N GLY A 263 12.96 -1.06 -12.08
CA GLY A 263 12.59 -2.03 -11.04
C GLY A 263 13.27 -1.73 -9.69
N LEU A 264 14.56 -1.43 -9.70
CA LEU A 264 15.31 -1.01 -8.50
C LEU A 264 14.78 0.32 -7.97
N ALA A 265 14.60 1.33 -8.81
CA ALA A 265 14.07 2.64 -8.40
C ALA A 265 12.65 2.51 -7.81
N SER A 266 11.79 1.70 -8.41
CA SER A 266 10.46 1.40 -7.89
C SER A 266 10.51 0.65 -6.55
N ALA A 267 11.36 -0.37 -6.43
CA ALA A 267 11.51 -1.12 -5.19
C ALA A 267 12.11 -0.27 -4.06
N HIS A 268 13.08 0.60 -4.36
CA HIS A 268 13.67 1.53 -3.40
C HIS A 268 12.66 2.60 -2.98
N ALA A 269 11.90 3.16 -3.93
CA ALA A 269 10.86 4.14 -3.63
C ALA A 269 9.72 3.54 -2.80
N ALA A 270 9.29 2.32 -3.10
CA ALA A 270 8.27 1.59 -2.33
C ALA A 270 8.79 1.19 -0.94
N GLY A 271 10.01 0.66 -0.86
CA GLY A 271 10.64 0.29 0.42
C GLY A 271 10.87 1.49 1.33
N ASN A 272 11.31 2.63 0.78
CA ASN A 272 11.45 3.87 1.54
C ASN A 272 10.08 4.43 1.97
N ALA A 273 9.03 4.33 1.14
CA ALA A 273 7.68 4.74 1.52
C ALA A 273 7.16 3.95 2.73
N LEU A 274 7.48 2.65 2.79
CA LEU A 274 7.10 1.75 3.87
C LEU A 274 7.90 2.01 5.15
N MET A 275 9.23 1.97 5.08
CA MET A 275 10.08 2.08 6.27
C MET A 275 10.19 3.51 6.81
N GLN A 276 10.09 4.54 5.95
CA GLN A 276 10.24 5.95 6.36
C GLN A 276 8.90 6.69 6.48
N GLY A 277 7.80 6.08 6.02
CA GLY A 277 6.46 6.68 6.06
C GLY A 277 5.47 5.81 6.82
N GLY A 278 5.24 4.59 6.32
CA GLY A 278 4.19 3.68 6.82
C GLY A 278 4.41 3.14 8.24
N GLU A 279 5.57 2.56 8.54
CA GLU A 279 5.87 2.01 9.87
C GLU A 279 5.88 3.10 10.96
N PRO A 280 6.61 4.22 10.81
CA PRO A 280 6.58 5.30 11.79
C PRO A 280 5.20 5.92 12.00
N MET A 281 4.37 5.97 10.95
CA MET A 281 3.01 6.51 11.03
C MET A 281 2.20 5.83 12.12
N ASN A 282 2.25 4.49 12.20
CA ASN A 282 1.47 3.75 13.17
C ASN A 282 1.90 4.10 14.61
N THR A 283 3.20 4.23 14.84
CA THR A 283 3.78 4.64 16.13
C THR A 283 3.32 6.04 16.53
N VAL A 284 3.42 7.03 15.63
CA VAL A 284 3.00 8.41 15.92
C VAL A 284 1.48 8.53 16.09
N VAL A 285 0.70 7.79 15.31
CA VAL A 285 -0.77 7.73 15.44
C VAL A 285 -1.15 7.17 16.81
N LYS A 286 -0.54 6.05 17.24
CA LYS A 286 -0.77 5.48 18.57
C LYS A 286 -0.40 6.47 19.68
N ALA A 287 0.73 7.17 19.55
CA ALA A 287 1.15 8.19 20.52
C ALA A 287 0.10 9.31 20.63
N ARG A 288 -0.42 9.80 19.50
CA ARG A 288 -1.46 10.85 19.49
C ARG A 288 -2.76 10.39 20.12
N ILE A 289 -3.16 9.16 19.85
CA ILE A 289 -4.34 8.52 20.44
C ILE A 289 -4.21 8.47 21.97
N LEU A 290 -3.07 7.99 22.46
CA LEU A 290 -2.80 7.89 23.89
C LEU A 290 -2.79 9.28 24.54
N ALA A 291 -2.26 10.30 23.88
CA ALA A 291 -2.26 11.68 24.38
C ALA A 291 -3.71 12.19 24.57
N GLN A 292 -4.58 11.98 23.60
CA GLN A 292 -5.98 12.41 23.68
C GLN A 292 -6.76 11.67 24.77
N GLN A 293 -6.48 10.38 24.94
CA GLN A 293 -7.06 9.59 26.04
C GLN A 293 -6.56 10.03 27.42
N ALA A 294 -5.25 10.28 27.57
CA ALA A 294 -4.68 10.79 28.81
C ALA A 294 -5.25 12.17 29.18
N ARG A 295 -5.49 13.06 28.20
CA ARG A 295 -6.14 14.35 28.46
C ARG A 295 -7.56 14.22 28.97
N ALA A 296 -8.32 13.27 28.46
CA ALA A 296 -9.65 12.98 29.00
C ALA A 296 -9.58 12.50 30.46
N GLU A 297 -8.65 11.59 30.78
CA GLU A 297 -8.46 11.08 32.15
C GLU A 297 -8.05 12.18 33.14
N GLU A 298 -7.10 13.04 32.76
CA GLU A 298 -6.68 14.19 33.59
C GLU A 298 -7.86 15.09 33.96
N ILE A 299 -8.71 15.42 32.99
CA ILE A 299 -9.87 16.29 33.23
C ILE A 299 -10.92 15.59 34.09
N LEU A 300 -11.17 14.29 33.87
CA LEU A 300 -12.11 13.53 34.70
C LEU A 300 -11.63 13.40 36.15
N GLY A 301 -10.34 13.15 36.37
CA GLY A 301 -9.72 13.13 37.70
C GLY A 301 -9.88 14.48 38.42
N LEU A 302 -9.67 15.57 37.69
CA LEU A 302 -9.88 16.93 38.18
C LEU A 302 -11.35 17.19 38.55
N LEU A 303 -12.31 16.81 37.71
CA LEU A 303 -13.75 16.95 37.99
C LEU A 303 -14.18 16.21 39.26
N LYS A 304 -13.56 15.06 39.52
CA LYS A 304 -13.77 14.27 40.74
C LYS A 304 -12.90 14.74 41.92
N ARG A 305 -12.23 15.88 41.77
CA ARG A 305 -11.37 16.51 42.79
C ARG A 305 -10.31 15.57 43.36
N GLY A 306 -9.75 14.69 42.53
CA GLY A 306 -8.72 13.73 42.94
C GLY A 306 -9.24 12.52 43.73
N SER A 307 -10.55 12.36 43.91
CA SER A 307 -11.11 11.16 44.58
C SER A 307 -11.03 9.88 43.73
N ASP A 308 -10.72 10.00 42.44
CA ASP A 308 -10.64 8.88 41.51
C ASP A 308 -9.18 8.54 41.16
N SER A 309 -8.58 7.68 42.00
CA SER A 309 -7.23 7.17 41.77
C SER A 309 -7.04 6.42 40.44
N MET A 310 -8.11 5.94 39.81
CA MET A 310 -8.01 5.20 38.55
C MET A 310 -7.67 6.13 37.38
N SER A 311 -8.17 7.36 37.36
CA SER A 311 -7.85 8.32 36.30
C SER A 311 -6.38 8.74 36.35
N ASP A 312 -5.83 8.96 37.55
CA ASP A 312 -4.40 9.25 37.74
C ASP A 312 -3.52 8.09 37.23
N MET A 313 -3.84 6.85 37.62
CA MET A 313 -3.08 5.67 37.16
C MET A 313 -3.12 5.51 35.63
N ARG A 314 -4.29 5.72 35.01
CA ARG A 314 -4.43 5.65 33.55
C ARG A 314 -3.71 6.78 32.83
N PHE A 315 -3.66 7.97 33.41
CA PHE A 315 -2.86 9.08 32.88
C PHE A 315 -1.37 8.72 32.87
N GLU A 316 -0.84 8.25 34.00
CA GLU A 316 0.56 7.84 34.14
C GLU A 316 0.91 6.68 33.18
N GLU A 317 0.05 5.67 33.08
CA GLU A 317 0.24 4.54 32.18
C GLU A 317 0.31 4.99 30.71
N ARG A 318 -0.64 5.84 30.27
CA ARG A 318 -0.69 6.30 28.89
C ARG A 318 0.47 7.23 28.54
N THR A 319 0.85 8.15 29.44
CA THR A 319 1.98 9.05 29.21
C THR A 319 3.31 8.30 29.16
N ALA A 320 3.49 7.26 29.98
CA ALA A 320 4.64 6.37 29.89
C ALA A 320 4.69 5.60 28.55
N GLN A 321 3.54 5.13 28.05
CA GLN A 321 3.47 4.51 26.72
C GLN A 321 3.79 5.50 25.59
N ILE A 322 3.35 6.76 25.69
CA ILE A 322 3.72 7.81 24.74
C ILE A 322 5.23 8.01 24.75
N GLY A 323 5.86 8.09 25.93
CA GLY A 323 7.32 8.21 26.06
C GLY A 323 8.06 7.08 25.34
N TRP A 324 7.65 5.83 25.57
CA TRP A 324 8.21 4.67 24.85
C TRP A 324 8.05 4.75 23.33
N LEU A 325 6.89 5.18 22.83
CA LEU A 325 6.65 5.32 21.39
C LEU A 325 7.48 6.46 20.79
N LEU A 326 7.71 7.54 21.54
CA LEU A 326 8.58 8.65 21.12
C LEU A 326 10.07 8.28 21.17
N ASP A 327 10.47 7.34 22.02
CA ASP A 327 11.83 6.78 22.00
C ASP A 327 12.03 5.83 20.82
N GLU A 328 11.01 5.04 20.46
CA GLU A 328 11.01 4.18 19.27
C GLU A 328 11.05 5.01 17.97
N HIS A 329 10.25 6.09 17.91
CA HIS A 329 10.24 7.03 16.81
C HIS A 329 10.25 8.48 17.29
N ARG A 330 11.45 9.07 17.28
CA ARG A 330 11.68 10.42 17.78
C ARG A 330 10.92 11.47 16.96
N VAL A 331 9.99 12.14 17.61
CA VAL A 331 9.31 13.33 17.09
C VAL A 331 9.95 14.56 17.75
N ASP A 332 10.74 15.32 16.97
CA ASP A 332 11.65 16.37 17.48
C ASP A 332 10.98 17.44 18.35
N ARG A 333 9.67 17.65 18.22
CA ARG A 333 8.88 18.66 18.96
C ARG A 333 7.88 18.08 19.96
N ALA A 334 7.94 16.78 20.26
CA ALA A 334 6.94 16.11 21.13
C ALA A 334 7.44 15.82 22.56
N ALA A 335 8.74 15.54 22.74
CA ALA A 335 9.28 15.11 24.04
C ALA A 335 9.16 16.19 25.12
N GLU A 336 9.59 17.42 24.83
CA GLU A 336 9.52 18.53 25.79
C GLU A 336 8.07 18.87 26.20
N PRO A 337 7.10 18.97 25.26
CA PRO A 337 5.69 19.11 25.62
C PRO A 337 5.10 17.96 26.46
N LEU A 338 5.54 16.72 26.23
CA LEU A 338 5.10 15.57 27.04
C LEU A 338 5.60 15.71 28.48
N ASP A 339 6.88 16.02 28.67
CA ASP A 339 7.48 16.20 30.00
C ASP A 339 6.83 17.37 30.74
N GLY A 340 6.64 18.50 30.04
CA GLY A 340 5.97 19.67 30.61
C GLY A 340 4.52 19.37 31.01
N TRP A 341 3.81 18.56 30.20
CA TRP A 341 2.45 18.13 30.53
C TRP A 341 2.42 17.23 31.77
N MET A 342 3.33 16.25 31.87
CA MET A 342 3.44 15.39 33.05
C MET A 342 3.77 16.18 34.33
N GLN A 343 4.64 17.20 34.24
CA GLN A 343 4.94 18.10 35.35
C GLN A 343 3.71 18.92 35.76
N SER A 344 2.98 19.46 34.80
CA SER A 344 1.75 20.22 35.07
C SER A 344 0.67 19.34 35.73
N HIS A 345 0.57 18.06 35.34
CA HIS A 345 -0.32 17.09 35.97
C HIS A 345 0.07 16.81 37.43
N GLN A 346 1.37 16.68 37.73
CA GLN A 346 1.83 16.56 39.12
C GLN A 346 1.50 17.80 39.95
N ALA A 347 1.63 19.00 39.36
CA ALA A 347 1.25 20.24 40.02
C ALA A 347 -0.27 20.31 40.31
N ILE A 348 -1.10 19.85 39.38
CA ILE A 348 -2.56 19.69 39.58
C ILE A 348 -2.83 18.77 40.77
N ARG A 349 -2.16 17.61 40.84
CA ARG A 349 -2.32 16.65 41.95
C ARG A 349 -1.91 17.23 43.30
N SER A 350 -0.80 17.96 43.36
CA SER A 350 -0.37 18.66 44.57
C SER A 350 -1.44 19.65 45.04
N LYS A 351 -1.98 20.47 44.12
CA LYS A 351 -3.04 21.43 44.44
C LYS A 351 -4.31 20.75 44.95
N LEU A 352 -4.70 19.63 44.36
CA LEU A 352 -5.85 18.83 44.84
C LEU A 352 -5.60 18.23 46.23
N ALA A 353 -4.41 17.71 46.49
CA ALA A 353 -4.03 17.16 47.79
C ALA A 353 -4.03 18.24 48.90
N ASP A 354 -3.66 19.48 48.56
CA ASP A 354 -3.70 20.64 49.45
C ASP A 354 -5.12 21.23 49.61
N GLY A 355 -6.12 20.71 48.89
CA GLY A 355 -7.50 21.21 48.87
C GLY A 355 -7.72 22.47 48.00
N ASP A 356 -6.69 22.94 47.29
CA ASP A 356 -6.73 24.09 46.38
C ASP A 356 -7.28 23.68 45.00
N TYR A 357 -8.58 23.39 44.96
CA TYR A 357 -9.28 23.05 43.71
C TYR A 357 -9.20 24.19 42.68
N GLY A 358 -9.29 25.44 43.11
CA GLY A 358 -9.22 26.60 42.22
C GLY A 358 -7.87 26.69 41.50
N GLY A 359 -6.77 26.52 42.24
CA GLY A 359 -5.42 26.46 41.68
C GLY A 359 -5.22 25.25 40.75
N ALA A 360 -5.78 24.10 41.09
CA ALA A 360 -5.75 22.92 40.21
C ALA A 360 -6.46 23.17 38.87
N VAL A 361 -7.64 23.82 38.89
CA VAL A 361 -8.38 24.19 37.68
C VAL A 361 -7.61 25.22 36.84
N ALA A 362 -6.97 26.22 37.48
CA ALA A 362 -6.16 27.21 36.78
C ALA A 362 -4.99 26.57 36.01
N ILE A 363 -4.26 25.62 36.63
CA ILE A 363 -3.18 24.87 35.96
C ILE A 363 -3.72 24.01 34.82
N ALA A 364 -4.93 23.47 34.98
CA ALA A 364 -5.54 22.59 33.98
C ALA A 364 -6.12 23.34 32.78
N GLN A 365 -6.49 24.61 32.93
CA GLN A 365 -7.28 25.37 31.95
C GLN A 365 -6.56 26.58 31.35
N ASP A 366 -5.78 27.33 32.12
CA ASP A 366 -5.24 28.62 31.67
C ASP A 366 -4.18 28.46 30.55
N ASP A 367 -3.96 29.56 29.82
CA ASP A 367 -3.07 29.64 28.67
C ASP A 367 -1.59 29.90 29.05
N ALA A 368 -1.19 29.69 30.30
CA ALA A 368 0.20 29.86 30.70
C ALA A 368 1.09 28.79 30.05
N PRO A 369 2.31 29.11 29.59
CA PRO A 369 3.15 28.16 28.84
C PRO A 369 3.39 26.82 29.54
N GLN A 370 3.53 26.84 30.87
CA GLN A 370 3.78 25.67 31.71
C GLN A 370 2.50 24.94 32.16
N HIS A 371 1.31 25.41 31.77
CA HIS A 371 0.05 24.81 32.15
C HIS A 371 -0.37 23.68 31.21
N SER A 372 -1.21 22.80 31.74
CA SER A 372 -1.52 21.51 31.14
C SER A 372 -2.16 21.64 29.76
N THR A 373 -3.08 22.61 29.56
CA THR A 373 -3.70 22.87 28.25
C THR A 373 -2.67 23.18 27.16
N VAL A 374 -1.69 24.03 27.46
CA VAL A 374 -0.70 24.49 26.47
C VAL A 374 0.24 23.35 26.10
N GLN A 375 0.77 22.65 27.11
CA GLN A 375 1.68 21.52 26.93
C GLN A 375 1.02 20.38 26.13
N PHE A 376 -0.21 20.00 26.48
CA PHE A 376 -1.00 19.05 25.71
C PHE A 376 -1.23 19.51 24.25
N THR A 377 -1.56 20.78 24.04
CA THR A 377 -1.84 21.31 22.70
C THR A 377 -0.59 21.30 21.81
N GLN A 378 0.58 21.61 22.39
CA GLN A 378 1.87 21.54 21.69
C GLN A 378 2.21 20.09 21.32
N LEU A 379 2.01 19.13 22.24
CA LEU A 379 2.17 17.71 21.98
C LEU A 379 1.25 17.21 20.85
N ASP A 380 -0.07 17.46 20.93
CA ASP A 380 -1.02 17.04 19.88
C ASP A 380 -0.68 17.67 18.53
N THR A 381 -0.24 18.93 18.51
CA THR A 381 0.19 19.62 17.29
C THR A 381 1.44 18.99 16.70
N ALA A 382 2.47 18.71 17.50
CA ALA A 382 3.69 18.07 17.04
C ALA A 382 3.41 16.69 16.43
N LEU A 383 2.60 15.87 17.11
CA LEU A 383 2.21 14.55 16.62
C LEU A 383 1.37 14.63 15.33
N ARG A 384 0.43 15.58 15.25
CA ARG A 384 -0.38 15.80 14.04
C ARG A 384 0.47 16.25 12.85
N ASP A 385 1.42 17.14 13.08
CA ASP A 385 2.33 17.64 12.05
C ASP A 385 3.20 16.49 11.51
N GLU A 386 3.75 15.63 12.38
CA GLU A 386 4.55 14.48 11.96
C GLU A 386 3.71 13.45 11.18
N ILE A 387 2.48 13.15 11.63
CA ILE A 387 1.51 12.34 10.86
C ILE A 387 1.28 12.92 9.47
N THR A 388 1.23 14.25 9.33
CA THR A 388 1.03 14.89 8.02
C THR A 388 2.27 14.72 7.14
N GLN A 389 3.46 14.92 7.70
CA GLN A 389 4.73 14.76 6.97
C GLN A 389 5.00 13.32 6.54
N LEU A 390 4.82 12.34 7.44
CA LEU A 390 4.98 10.92 7.12
C LEU A 390 4.05 10.48 5.99
N ARG A 391 2.86 11.07 5.92
CA ARG A 391 1.86 10.78 4.88
C ARG A 391 2.29 11.33 3.53
N GLU A 392 2.77 12.58 3.49
CA GLU A 392 3.32 13.17 2.28
C GLU A 392 4.50 12.36 1.76
N ARG A 393 5.42 11.94 2.64
CA ARG A 393 6.55 11.06 2.29
C ARG A 393 6.08 9.73 1.69
N GLN A 394 5.07 9.09 2.29
CA GLN A 394 4.51 7.82 1.78
C GLN A 394 3.88 8.02 0.39
N ARG A 395 3.06 9.06 0.21
CA ARG A 395 2.42 9.38 -1.09
C ARG A 395 3.43 9.69 -2.17
N ASP A 396 4.46 10.47 -1.85
CA ASP A 396 5.54 10.80 -2.77
C ASP A 396 6.37 9.57 -3.15
N GLY A 397 6.58 8.65 -2.21
CA GLY A 397 7.25 7.37 -2.48
C GLY A 397 6.45 6.49 -3.45
N ILE A 398 5.14 6.34 -3.21
CA ILE A 398 4.22 5.60 -4.10
C ILE A 398 4.15 6.25 -5.49
N SER A 399 4.02 7.58 -5.56
CA SER A 399 3.99 8.33 -6.81
C SER A 399 5.29 8.17 -7.62
N ARG A 400 6.45 8.22 -6.95
CA ARG A 400 7.75 7.97 -7.58
C ARG A 400 7.88 6.53 -8.07
N ALA A 401 7.40 5.55 -7.30
CA ALA A 401 7.38 4.14 -7.71
C ALA A 401 6.49 3.94 -8.96
N TYR A 402 5.31 4.57 -9.01
CA TYR A 402 4.42 4.54 -10.17
C TYR A 402 5.07 5.19 -11.40
N THR A 403 5.62 6.39 -11.23
CA THR A 403 6.24 7.15 -12.33
C THR A 403 7.44 6.41 -12.92
N ALA A 404 8.24 5.74 -12.09
CA ALA A 404 9.37 4.93 -12.54
C ALA A 404 8.95 3.78 -13.46
N LEU A 405 7.72 3.25 -13.30
CA LEU A 405 7.20 2.13 -14.08
C LEU A 405 6.34 2.57 -15.27
N ASN A 406 5.81 3.79 -15.29
CA ASN A 406 4.74 4.20 -16.22
C ASN A 406 5.13 4.10 -17.72
N LEU A 407 6.39 4.37 -18.04
CA LEU A 407 6.87 4.32 -19.43
C LEU A 407 7.33 2.93 -19.89
N LEU A 408 7.47 1.97 -18.96
CA LEU A 408 7.99 0.63 -19.28
C LEU A 408 7.11 -0.18 -20.23
N PRO A 409 5.76 -0.21 -20.14
CA PRO A 409 4.95 -1.00 -21.07
C PRO A 409 5.10 -0.54 -22.51
N PHE A 410 5.05 0.78 -22.72
CA PHE A 410 5.17 1.40 -24.04
C PHE A 410 6.59 1.28 -24.58
N GLY A 411 7.60 1.53 -23.73
CA GLY A 411 9.01 1.39 -24.09
C GLY A 411 9.39 -0.05 -24.41
N ALA A 412 8.96 -1.03 -23.60
CA ALA A 412 9.22 -2.45 -23.84
C ALA A 412 8.56 -2.95 -25.13
N ALA A 413 7.31 -2.56 -25.39
CA ALA A 413 6.64 -2.90 -26.65
C ALA A 413 7.37 -2.30 -27.86
N ALA A 414 7.73 -1.02 -27.81
CA ALA A 414 8.46 -0.37 -28.90
C ALA A 414 9.84 -1.01 -29.14
N ILE A 415 10.61 -1.26 -28.08
CA ILE A 415 11.96 -1.85 -28.19
C ILE A 415 11.90 -3.28 -28.73
N THR A 416 10.95 -4.11 -28.28
CA THR A 416 10.83 -5.49 -28.75
C THR A 416 10.35 -5.59 -30.20
N VAL A 417 9.46 -4.70 -30.64
CA VAL A 417 9.07 -4.58 -32.05
C VAL A 417 10.25 -4.12 -32.92
N LEU A 418 10.99 -3.09 -32.50
CA LEU A 418 12.18 -2.63 -33.22
C LEU A 418 13.27 -3.71 -33.29
N ALA A 419 13.49 -4.46 -32.20
CA ALA A 419 14.43 -5.58 -32.17
C ALA A 419 13.98 -6.70 -33.12
N ALA A 420 12.69 -7.03 -33.16
CA ALA A 420 12.14 -8.02 -34.09
C ALA A 420 12.33 -7.61 -35.56
N LEU A 421 12.06 -6.33 -35.88
CA LEU A 421 12.30 -5.78 -37.22
C LEU A 421 13.80 -5.81 -37.58
N ALA A 422 14.69 -5.51 -36.63
CA ALA A 422 16.14 -5.57 -36.84
C ALA A 422 16.63 -7.02 -37.08
N VAL A 423 16.06 -8.01 -36.39
CA VAL A 423 16.32 -9.43 -36.67
C VAL A 423 15.85 -9.82 -38.07
N ALA A 424 14.63 -9.42 -38.46
CA ALA A 424 14.08 -9.71 -39.79
C ALA A 424 14.92 -9.06 -40.91
N ALA A 425 15.24 -7.77 -40.79
CA ALA A 425 16.05 -7.03 -41.75
C ALA A 425 17.49 -7.55 -41.85
N GLY A 426 18.07 -8.04 -40.75
CA GLY A 426 19.40 -8.64 -40.75
C GLY A 426 19.47 -10.00 -41.44
N ILE A 427 18.35 -10.71 -41.57
CA ILE A 427 18.30 -12.07 -42.12
C ILE A 427 17.75 -12.07 -43.56
N ALA A 428 16.88 -11.12 -43.93
CA ALA A 428 16.27 -11.02 -45.25
C ALA A 428 17.25 -11.02 -46.44
N PRO A 429 18.37 -10.25 -46.43
CA PRO A 429 19.34 -10.26 -47.54
C PRO A 429 19.99 -11.64 -47.77
N ARG A 430 20.05 -12.48 -46.72
CA ARG A 430 20.62 -13.84 -46.82
C ARG A 430 19.63 -14.86 -47.34
N LEU A 431 18.33 -14.61 -47.23
CA LEU A 431 17.29 -15.47 -47.80
C LEU A 431 17.12 -15.21 -49.30
N SER A 432 17.30 -13.95 -49.74
CA SER A 432 17.25 -13.57 -51.16
C SER A 432 18.47 -14.02 -51.97
N GLU A 433 19.55 -14.50 -51.36
CA GLU A 433 20.71 -15.06 -52.07
C GLU A 433 20.52 -16.55 -52.46
N TYR A 434 19.48 -17.22 -51.94
CA TYR A 434 19.18 -18.64 -52.20
C TYR A 434 17.92 -18.88 -53.03
N HIS A 435 17.20 -17.81 -53.36
CA HIS A 435 16.11 -17.77 -54.33
C HIS A 435 16.60 -17.04 -55.57
#